data_AF-A0A8D8IK26-F1
#
_entry.id   AF-A0A8D8IK26-F1
#
_cell.length_a   1.000
_cell.length_b   1.000
_cell.length_c   1.000
_cell.angle_alpha   90.00
_cell.angle_beta   90.00
_cell.angle_gamma   90.00
#
_symmetry.space_group_name_H-M   'P 1'
#
loop_
_entity.id
_entity.type
_entity.pdbx_description
1 polymer ?
#
loop_
_entity_poly.entity_id
_entity_poly.type
_entity_poly.pdbx_seq_one_letter_code
_entity_poly.pdbx_strand_id
1 'polypeptide(L)'
;GDTNAASVPVDQQKLTEEEKLYSFHTKPRYQKAAIVFAGPFANMIFTVIAFTIFFSVAGYYRTPPVIGNVIEESAAKQAGLLPGDTITQINEYKIKYFEDISRVIMSNPETRIEIKYSRNNEEYRTILTPFTVEDRDVFG
;
A
#
# COMPACT_ATOMS: atom_id res chain seq x y z
N GLY A 1 5.95 -10.44 53.32
CA GLY A 1 5.63 -9.07 52.93
C GLY A 1 6.93 -8.36 53.10
N ASP A 2 7.69 -8.27 52.01
CA ASP A 2 9.13 -8.12 52.09
C ASP A 2 9.55 -6.85 51.36
N THR A 3 10.39 -6.15 52.09
CA THR A 3 10.62 -4.73 52.06
C THR A 3 11.81 -4.39 51.16
N ASN A 4 11.55 -3.47 50.22
CA ASN A 4 12.35 -2.25 50.02
C ASN A 4 13.79 -2.44 49.52
N ALA A 5 13.97 -2.56 48.20
CA ALA A 5 15.19 -2.11 47.51
C ALA A 5 14.90 -1.11 46.38
N ALA A 6 13.73 -1.22 45.73
CA ALA A 6 13.36 -0.34 44.62
C ALA A 6 12.79 1.03 45.05
N SER A 7 12.39 1.19 46.31
CA SER A 7 11.65 2.36 46.80
C SER A 7 12.45 3.26 47.73
N VAL A 8 13.70 2.91 48.03
CA VAL A 8 14.57 3.78 48.83
C VAL A 8 15.11 4.86 47.90
N PRO A 9 14.83 6.16 48.13
CA PRO A 9 15.42 7.21 47.32
C PRO A 9 16.95 7.11 47.48
N VAL A 10 17.64 6.77 46.39
CA VAL A 10 19.10 6.72 46.36
C VAL A 10 19.62 8.10 46.74
N ASP A 11 20.37 8.16 47.84
CA ASP A 11 20.99 9.38 48.34
C ASP A 11 22.04 9.86 47.32
N GLN A 12 21.68 10.92 46.58
CA GLN A 12 22.47 11.47 45.48
C GLN A 12 23.84 11.98 45.94
N GLN A 13 24.04 12.23 47.23
CA GLN A 13 25.30 12.68 47.81
C GLN A 13 26.36 11.57 47.86
N LYS A 14 25.96 10.29 47.76
CA LYS A 14 26.87 9.13 47.77
C LYS A 14 27.23 8.60 46.38
N LEU A 15 26.72 9.21 45.31
CA LEU A 15 27.08 8.81 43.94
C LEU A 15 28.51 9.26 43.66
N THR A 16 29.33 8.34 43.17
CA THR A 16 30.63 8.67 42.57
C THR A 16 30.44 9.57 41.33
N GLU A 17 31.47 10.31 40.93
CA GLU A 17 31.38 11.23 39.79
C GLU A 17 31.01 10.52 38.47
N GLU A 18 31.41 9.24 38.32
CA GLU A 18 30.97 8.39 37.21
C GLU A 18 29.47 8.05 37.30
N GLU A 19 28.97 7.66 38.47
CA GLU A 19 27.54 7.34 38.67
C GLU A 19 26.64 8.56 38.48
N LYS A 20 27.11 9.75 38.85
CA LYS A 20 26.43 11.02 38.56
C LYS A 20 26.35 11.32 37.06
N LEU A 21 27.31 10.86 36.26
CA LEU A 21 27.33 11.10 34.80
C LEU A 21 26.23 10.30 34.08
N TYR A 22 25.90 9.12 34.59
CA TYR A 22 24.87 8.23 34.05
C TYR A 22 23.49 8.44 34.70
N SER A 23 23.44 9.09 35.88
CA SER A 23 22.18 9.35 36.58
C SER A 23 21.26 10.27 35.76
N PHE A 24 20.01 9.87 35.57
CA PHE A 24 19.00 10.66 34.86
C PHE A 24 18.71 12.00 35.56
N HIS A 25 18.93 12.06 36.87
CA HIS A 25 18.55 13.22 37.68
C HIS A 25 19.51 14.42 37.51
N THR A 26 20.78 14.18 37.21
CA THR A 26 21.84 15.18 37.02
C THR A 26 21.92 15.74 35.58
N LYS A 27 21.28 15.08 34.61
CA LYS A 27 21.28 15.52 33.21
C LYS A 27 20.44 16.79 32.98
N PRO A 28 20.81 17.67 32.03
CA PRO A 28 20.00 18.83 31.66
C PRO A 28 18.63 18.44 31.07
N ARG A 29 17.64 19.34 31.21
CA ARG A 29 16.23 19.08 30.87
C ARG A 29 16.00 18.56 29.44
N TYR A 30 16.75 19.08 28.47
CA TYR A 30 16.66 18.66 27.07
C TYR A 30 17.13 17.21 26.84
N GLN A 31 18.15 16.74 27.58
CA GLN A 31 18.60 15.35 27.49
C GLN A 31 17.56 14.39 28.07
N LYS A 32 16.90 14.78 29.17
CA LYS A 32 15.79 13.99 29.73
C LYS A 32 14.62 13.89 28.77
N ALA A 33 14.25 15.01 28.15
CA ALA A 33 13.21 15.05 27.12
C ALA A 33 13.57 14.15 25.92
N ALA A 34 14.82 14.18 25.45
CA ALA A 34 15.29 13.32 24.37
C ALA A 34 15.23 11.82 24.73
N ILE A 35 15.60 11.45 25.96
CA ILE A 35 15.52 10.06 26.44
C ILE A 35 14.06 9.57 26.47
N VAL A 36 13.15 10.38 27.00
CA VAL A 36 11.72 10.03 27.06
C VAL A 36 11.11 9.95 25.65
N PHE A 37 11.50 10.86 24.76
CA PHE A 37 11.04 10.87 23.37
C PHE A 37 11.61 9.71 22.54
N ALA A 38 12.80 9.21 22.88
CA ALA A 38 13.44 8.12 22.16
C ALA A 38 12.58 6.85 22.11
N GLY A 39 11.78 6.59 23.15
CA GLY A 39 10.84 5.45 23.17
C GLY A 39 9.78 5.54 22.07
N PRO A 40 8.89 6.55 22.07
CA PRO A 40 7.90 6.76 21.01
C PRO A 40 8.52 6.86 19.62
N PHE A 41 9.66 7.53 19.49
CA PHE A 41 10.35 7.68 18.20
C PHE A 41 10.88 6.33 17.67
N ALA A 42 11.49 5.51 18.53
CA ALA A 42 11.94 4.17 18.17
C ALA A 42 10.76 3.27 17.76
N ASN A 43 9.59 3.39 18.41
CA ASN A 43 8.39 2.65 18.01
C ASN A 43 7.89 3.05 16.61
N MET A 44 7.95 4.34 16.27
CA MET A 44 7.58 4.81 14.94
C MET A 44 8.53 4.25 13.87
N ILE A 45 9.84 4.29 14.12
CA ILE A 45 10.84 3.69 13.23
C ILE A 45 10.61 2.19 13.09
N PHE A 46 10.41 1.47 14.21
CA PHE A 46 10.14 0.05 14.20
C PHE A 46 8.90 -0.28 13.36
N THR A 47 7.84 0.51 13.50
CA THR A 47 6.60 0.35 12.72
C THR A 47 6.83 0.55 11.23
N VAL A 48 7.57 1.59 10.83
CA VAL A 48 7.92 1.82 9.41
C VAL A 48 8.73 0.65 8.86
N ILE A 49 9.73 0.17 9.60
CA ILE A 49 10.57 -0.97 9.19
C ILE A 49 9.72 -2.25 9.07
N ALA A 50 8.91 -2.55 10.09
CA ALA A 50 8.07 -3.73 10.13
C ALA A 50 7.06 -3.75 8.96
N PHE A 51 6.37 -2.64 8.71
CA PHE A 51 5.45 -2.54 7.56
C PHE A 51 6.18 -2.60 6.23
N THR A 52 7.36 -1.98 6.11
CA THR A 52 8.16 -2.04 4.88
C THR A 52 8.55 -3.49 4.56
N ILE A 53 9.03 -4.24 5.56
CA ILE A 53 9.38 -5.66 5.40
C ILE A 53 8.12 -6.47 5.06
N PHE A 54 7.02 -6.26 5.79
CA PHE A 54 5.76 -6.94 5.56
C PHE A 54 5.25 -6.75 4.12
N PHE A 55 5.13 -5.51 3.64
CA PHE A 55 4.68 -5.23 2.27
C PHE A 55 5.67 -5.67 1.20
N SER A 56 6.98 -5.70 1.50
CA SER A 56 7.99 -6.19 0.55
C SER A 56 7.93 -7.71 0.38
N VAL A 57 7.65 -8.47 1.45
CA VAL A 57 7.60 -9.94 1.44
C VAL A 57 6.21 -10.46 1.05
N ALA A 58 5.15 -9.93 1.67
CA ALA A 58 3.77 -10.32 1.35
C ALA A 58 3.33 -9.80 -0.02
N GLY A 59 4.02 -8.79 -0.56
CA GLY A 59 3.63 -8.08 -1.76
C GLY A 59 2.39 -7.22 -1.54
N TYR A 60 1.89 -6.65 -2.64
CA TYR A 60 0.60 -5.97 -2.67
C TYR A 60 -0.41 -6.91 -3.29
N TYR A 61 -1.47 -7.27 -2.56
CA TYR A 61 -2.60 -7.98 -3.14
C TYR A 61 -3.29 -7.02 -4.11
N ARG A 62 -3.03 -7.20 -5.41
CA ARG A 62 -3.62 -6.38 -6.47
C ARG A 62 -4.57 -7.22 -7.27
N THR A 63 -5.62 -6.57 -7.75
CA THR A 63 -6.66 -7.22 -8.52
C THR A 63 -6.06 -7.74 -9.83
N PRO A 64 -6.18 -9.04 -10.14
CA PRO A 64 -5.70 -9.55 -11.41
C PRO A 64 -6.46 -8.87 -12.56
N PRO A 65 -5.85 -8.75 -13.76
CA PRO A 65 -6.45 -8.02 -14.89
C PRO A 65 -7.49 -8.87 -15.62
N VAL A 66 -8.39 -9.49 -14.87
CA VAL A 66 -9.44 -10.37 -15.38
C VAL A 66 -10.75 -9.59 -15.46
N ILE A 67 -11.43 -9.69 -16.59
CA ILE A 67 -12.74 -9.06 -16.79
C ILE A 67 -13.77 -9.79 -15.94
N GLY A 68 -14.33 -9.11 -14.93
CA GLY A 68 -15.38 -9.67 -14.08
C GLY A 68 -16.77 -9.61 -14.70
N ASN A 69 -17.13 -8.45 -15.25
CA ASN A 69 -18.39 -8.23 -15.96
C ASN A 69 -18.16 -7.29 -17.15
N VAL A 70 -19.03 -7.37 -18.15
CA VAL A 70 -19.03 -6.48 -19.31
C VAL A 70 -20.42 -5.85 -19.40
N ILE A 71 -20.48 -4.53 -19.25
CA ILE A 71 -21.72 -3.75 -19.32
C ILE A 71 -22.34 -3.93 -20.72
N GLU A 72 -23.67 -4.07 -20.78
CA GLU A 72 -24.40 -4.09 -22.05
C GLU A 72 -24.20 -2.78 -22.80
N GLU A 73 -24.24 -2.83 -24.13
CA GLU A 73 -23.98 -1.67 -25.02
C GLU A 73 -22.58 -1.03 -24.91
N SER A 74 -21.68 -1.54 -24.07
CA SER A 74 -20.31 -1.00 -23.93
C SER A 74 -19.40 -1.28 -25.12
N ALA A 75 -18.35 -0.46 -25.27
CA ALA A 75 -17.27 -0.68 -26.23
C ALA A 75 -16.63 -2.07 -26.09
N ALA A 76 -16.47 -2.55 -24.84
CA ALA A 76 -15.93 -3.87 -24.54
C ALA A 76 -16.84 -4.98 -25.08
N LYS A 77 -18.17 -4.84 -24.94
CA LYS A 77 -19.14 -5.80 -25.47
C LYS A 77 -19.10 -5.84 -27.00
N GLN A 78 -19.08 -4.68 -27.65
CA GLN A 78 -18.99 -4.57 -29.11
C GLN A 78 -17.69 -5.18 -29.66
N ALA A 79 -16.61 -5.09 -28.88
CA ALA A 79 -15.30 -5.66 -29.19
C ALA A 79 -15.18 -7.17 -28.96
N GLY A 80 -16.25 -7.83 -28.48
CA GLY A 80 -16.28 -9.27 -28.22
C GLY A 80 -15.56 -9.73 -26.95
N LEU A 81 -15.25 -8.79 -26.04
CA LEU A 81 -14.69 -9.12 -24.72
C LEU A 81 -15.78 -9.77 -23.86
N LEU A 82 -15.37 -10.77 -23.08
CA LEU A 82 -16.25 -11.57 -22.24
C LEU A 82 -15.73 -11.62 -20.80
N PRO A 83 -16.63 -11.84 -19.82
CA PRO A 83 -16.22 -12.22 -18.47
C PRO A 83 -15.26 -13.42 -18.49
N GLY A 84 -14.18 -13.33 -17.72
CA GLY A 84 -13.12 -14.33 -17.65
C GLY A 84 -11.92 -14.06 -18.58
N ASP A 85 -12.02 -13.10 -19.50
CA ASP A 85 -10.86 -12.69 -20.31
C ASP A 85 -9.80 -12.02 -19.43
N THR A 86 -8.54 -12.38 -19.63
CA THR A 86 -7.40 -11.74 -18.95
C THR A 86 -6.74 -10.74 -19.88
N ILE A 87 -6.80 -9.45 -19.58
CA ILE A 87 -6.12 -8.43 -20.38
C ILE A 87 -4.62 -8.46 -20.09
N THR A 88 -3.81 -8.63 -21.13
CA THR A 88 -2.34 -8.74 -21.02
C THR A 88 -1.64 -7.46 -21.49
N GLN A 89 -2.24 -6.73 -22.44
CA GLN A 89 -1.65 -5.53 -23.02
C GLN A 89 -2.73 -4.60 -23.59
N ILE A 90 -2.55 -3.29 -23.45
CA ILE A 90 -3.35 -2.25 -24.12
C ILE A 90 -2.38 -1.32 -24.84
N ASN A 91 -2.48 -1.22 -26.17
CA ASN A 91 -1.51 -0.55 -27.05
C ASN A 91 -0.08 -1.06 -26.73
N GLU A 92 0.85 -0.17 -26.36
CA GLU A 92 2.22 -0.51 -25.96
C GLU A 92 2.37 -0.80 -24.45
N TYR A 93 1.29 -0.64 -23.67
CA TYR A 93 1.33 -0.77 -22.21
C TYR A 93 1.01 -2.20 -21.78
N LYS A 94 1.95 -2.84 -21.07
CA LYS A 94 1.71 -4.14 -20.41
C LYS A 94 0.77 -3.94 -19.22
N ILE A 95 -0.27 -4.76 -19.16
CA ILE A 95 -1.24 -4.76 -18.08
C ILE A 95 -0.88 -5.91 -17.13
N LYS A 96 -0.64 -5.58 -15.87
CA LYS A 96 -0.38 -6.59 -14.82
C LYS A 96 -1.53 -6.68 -13.84
N TYR A 97 -2.25 -5.58 -13.64
CA TYR A 97 -3.30 -5.46 -12.66
C TYR A 97 -4.51 -4.72 -13.26
N PHE A 98 -5.68 -4.92 -12.66
CA PHE A 98 -6.91 -4.28 -13.12
C PHE A 98 -6.80 -2.74 -13.12
N GLU A 99 -6.11 -2.18 -12.13
CA GLU A 99 -5.95 -0.72 -12.00
C GLU A 99 -5.11 -0.11 -13.15
N ASP A 100 -4.29 -0.92 -13.83
CA ASP A 100 -3.54 -0.49 -15.01
C ASP A 100 -4.48 -0.21 -16.20
N ILE A 101 -5.58 -0.97 -16.31
CA ILE A 101 -6.56 -0.82 -17.39
C ILE A 101 -7.23 0.56 -17.29
N SER A 102 -7.80 0.88 -16.13
CA SER A 102 -8.46 2.17 -15.89
C SER A 102 -7.50 3.34 -16.13
N ARG A 103 -6.24 3.21 -15.66
CA ARG A 103 -5.20 4.22 -15.88
C ARG A 103 -4.95 4.47 -17.37
N VAL A 104 -4.81 3.41 -18.18
CA VAL A 104 -4.55 3.53 -19.62
C VAL A 104 -5.75 4.13 -20.35
N ILE A 105 -6.97 3.69 -20.03
CA ILE A 105 -8.20 4.18 -20.65
C ILE A 105 -8.44 5.67 -20.32
N MET A 106 -8.33 6.06 -19.05
CA MET A 106 -8.52 7.46 -18.63
C MET A 106 -7.50 8.43 -19.24
N SER A 107 -6.30 7.95 -19.57
CA SER A 107 -5.26 8.75 -20.20
C SER A 107 -5.45 8.90 -21.71
N ASN A 108 -6.35 8.13 -22.32
CA ASN A 108 -6.56 8.05 -23.77
C ASN A 108 -8.06 8.01 -24.15
N PRO A 109 -8.89 8.96 -23.67
CA PRO A 109 -10.32 8.97 -23.92
C PRO A 109 -10.60 9.10 -25.43
N GLU A 110 -11.60 8.36 -25.92
CA GLU A 110 -12.07 8.40 -27.32
C GLU A 110 -11.03 8.06 -28.39
N THR A 111 -9.89 7.48 -27.99
CA THR A 111 -8.90 6.98 -28.95
C THR A 111 -9.09 5.50 -29.22
N ARG A 112 -8.78 5.10 -30.44
CA ARG A 112 -8.74 3.69 -30.82
C ARG A 112 -7.59 3.02 -30.07
N ILE A 113 -7.91 1.99 -29.29
CA ILE A 113 -6.94 1.17 -28.54
C ILE A 113 -6.97 -0.28 -29.03
N GLU A 114 -5.78 -0.88 -29.17
CA GLU A 114 -5.60 -2.31 -29.37
C GLU A 114 -5.50 -2.98 -28.00
N ILE A 115 -6.30 -4.02 -27.75
CA ILE A 115 -6.27 -4.82 -26.54
C ILE A 115 -5.84 -6.23 -26.90
N LYS A 116 -4.78 -6.71 -26.23
CA LYS A 116 -4.42 -8.13 -26.22
C LYS A 116 -4.95 -8.76 -24.95
N TYR A 117 -5.60 -9.90 -25.10
CA TYR A 117 -6.20 -10.63 -23.99
C TYR A 117 -6.00 -12.13 -24.17
N SER A 118 -6.03 -12.86 -23.06
CA SER A 118 -6.02 -14.31 -23.06
C SER A 118 -7.39 -14.86 -22.65
N ARG A 119 -7.87 -15.84 -23.40
CA ARG A 119 -9.08 -16.61 -23.12
C ARG A 119 -8.72 -18.08 -23.28
N ASN A 120 -8.91 -18.88 -22.23
CA ASN A 120 -8.56 -20.31 -22.23
C ASN A 120 -7.08 -20.60 -22.62
N ASN A 121 -6.14 -19.77 -22.14
CA ASN A 121 -4.70 -19.82 -22.48
C ASN A 121 -4.34 -19.55 -23.95
N GLU A 122 -5.29 -19.12 -24.78
CA GLU A 122 -5.01 -18.64 -26.13
C GLU A 122 -4.97 -17.12 -26.14
N GLU A 123 -4.11 -16.54 -26.98
CA GLU A 123 -3.98 -15.09 -27.14
C GLU A 123 -4.89 -14.58 -28.26
N TYR A 124 -5.65 -13.54 -27.93
CA TYR A 124 -6.56 -12.86 -28.84
C TYR A 124 -6.23 -11.36 -28.85
N ARG A 125 -6.71 -10.70 -29.90
CA ARG A 125 -6.59 -9.26 -30.08
C ARG A 125 -7.91 -8.67 -30.51
N THR A 126 -8.24 -7.52 -29.97
CA THR A 126 -9.39 -6.73 -30.39
C THR A 126 -9.03 -5.25 -30.41
N ILE A 127 -9.77 -4.47 -31.17
CA ILE A 127 -9.58 -3.03 -31.29
C ILE A 127 -10.91 -2.38 -30.92
N LEU A 128 -10.87 -1.43 -29.98
CA LEU A 128 -12.07 -0.71 -29.56
C LEU A 128 -11.75 0.76 -29.31
N THR A 129 -12.79 1.59 -29.30
CA THR A 129 -12.70 3.00 -28.88
C THR A 129 -13.50 3.13 -27.60
N PRO A 130 -12.86 3.41 -26.44
CA PRO A 130 -13.59 3.56 -25.19
C PRO A 130 -14.53 4.77 -25.28
N PHE A 131 -15.77 4.58 -24.86
CA PHE A 131 -16.73 5.65 -24.65
C PHE A 131 -17.39 5.48 -23.28
N THR A 132 -17.85 6.57 -22.71
CA THR A 132 -18.57 6.57 -21.44
C THR A 132 -19.96 5.98 -21.65
N VAL A 133 -20.29 4.93 -20.90
CA VAL A 133 -21.65 4.44 -20.75
C VAL A 133 -22.11 4.85 -19.36
N GLU A 134 -23.19 5.62 -19.26
CA GLU A 134 -23.87 5.81 -17.98
C GLU A 134 -24.54 4.49 -17.62
N ASP A 135 -23.95 3.79 -16.65
CA ASP A 135 -24.62 2.66 -16.03
C ASP A 135 -25.74 3.24 -15.16
N ARG A 136 -26.99 2.99 -15.54
CA ARG A 136 -28.14 3.33 -14.69
C ARG A 136 -28.12 2.34 -13.53
N ASP A 137 -27.44 2.73 -12.46
CA ASP A 137 -27.49 1.99 -11.21
C ASP A 137 -28.96 1.83 -10.80
N VAL A 138 -29.30 0.69 -10.20
CA VAL A 138 -30.67 0.28 -9.86
C VAL A 138 -31.31 1.20 -8.79
N PHE A 139 -30.58 2.23 -8.37
CA PHE A 139 -30.95 3.23 -7.38
C PHE A 139 -31.16 4.64 -7.95
N GLY A 140 -30.93 4.87 -9.25
CA GLY A 140 -31.16 6.16 -9.91
C GLY A 140 -29.96 7.10 -9.90
#